data_AF-A0A8T5K846-F1
#
_entry.id   AF-A0A8T5K846-F1
#
_cell.length_a   1.000
_cell.length_b   1.000
_cell.length_c   1.000
_cell.angle_alpha   90.00
_cell.angle_beta   90.00
_cell.angle_gamma   90.00
#
_symmetry.space_group_name_H-M   'P 1'
#
loop_
_entity.id
_entity.type
_entity.pdbx_description
1 polymer ?
#
loop_
_entity_poly.entity_id
_entity_poly.type
_entity_poly.pdbx_seq_one_letter_code
_entity_poly.pdbx_strand_id
1 'polypeptide(L)'
;MLNFENGLILSISENTLKIGPMLISISSGPVPSTSVIIPTKSEELFLKLLAEKISSFLKGICIVTGSFEKPLDTETTKQLMHEIMGEIKQ
;
A
#
# COMPACT_ATOMS: atom_id res chain seq x y z
N MET A 1 -7.46 -6.32 -5.14
CA MET A 1 -6.80 -5.21 -5.85
C MET A 1 -7.79 -4.65 -6.86
N LEU A 2 -7.92 -3.32 -6.97
CA LEU A 2 -8.80 -2.67 -7.93
C LEU A 2 -8.00 -1.66 -8.76
N ASN A 3 -7.84 -1.94 -10.06
CA ASN A 3 -7.06 -1.13 -10.99
C ASN A 3 -7.93 -0.07 -11.68
N PHE A 4 -7.33 1.09 -11.91
CA PHE A 4 -7.89 2.21 -12.67
C PHE A 4 -6.85 2.69 -13.67
N GLU A 5 -7.29 3.44 -14.68
CA GLU A 5 -6.38 4.00 -15.70
C GLU A 5 -5.25 4.85 -15.10
N ASN A 6 -5.53 5.56 -14.01
CA ASN A 6 -4.58 6.46 -13.36
C ASN A 6 -4.09 5.97 -11.98
N GLY A 7 -4.37 4.72 -11.59
CA GLY A 7 -3.99 4.27 -10.26
C GLY A 7 -4.55 2.95 -9.78
N LEU A 8 -4.38 2.71 -8.49
CA LEU A 8 -4.69 1.46 -7.82
C LEU A 8 -5.29 1.69 -6.44
N ILE A 9 -6.31 0.90 -6.11
CA ILE A 9 -6.74 0.68 -4.73
C ILE A 9 -6.34 -0.74 -4.30
N LEU A 10 -5.52 -0.81 -3.25
CA LEU A 10 -5.02 -2.04 -2.66
C LEU A 10 -5.60 -2.22 -1.25
N SER A 11 -6.22 -3.37 -1.01
CA SER A 11 -6.67 -3.79 0.32
C SER A 11 -5.94 -5.06 0.70
N ILE A 12 -5.27 -5.03 1.84
CA ILE A 12 -4.56 -6.16 2.44
C ILE A 12 -5.31 -6.52 3.71
N SER A 13 -5.66 -7.79 3.88
CA SER A 13 -6.40 -8.24 5.05
C SER A 13 -5.97 -9.65 5.43
N GLU A 14 -5.81 -9.88 6.72
CA GLU A 14 -5.59 -11.20 7.31
C GLU A 14 -6.94 -11.76 7.80
N ASN A 15 -7.27 -12.99 7.42
CA ASN A 15 -8.48 -13.77 7.76
C ASN A 15 -9.85 -13.18 7.33
N THR A 16 -10.12 -11.91 7.66
CA THR A 16 -11.41 -11.24 7.44
C THR A 16 -11.21 -9.91 6.73
N LEU A 17 -12.10 -9.58 5.79
CA LEU A 17 -12.07 -8.30 5.10
C LEU A 17 -12.46 -7.18 6.05
N LYS A 18 -11.49 -6.35 6.41
CA LYS A 18 -11.67 -5.20 7.31
C LYS A 18 -10.98 -3.99 6.72
N ILE A 19 -11.62 -2.82 6.90
CA ILE A 19 -10.97 -1.55 6.62
C ILE A 19 -10.04 -1.26 7.79
N GLY A 20 -8.74 -1.21 7.49
CA GLY A 20 -7.71 -0.87 8.45
C GLY A 20 -7.19 0.55 8.25
N PRO A 21 -6.01 0.85 8.82
CA PRO A 21 -5.22 2.01 8.46
C PRO A 21 -5.12 2.20 6.95
N MET A 22 -5.12 3.45 6.51
CA MET A 22 -5.23 3.77 5.09
C MET A 22 -4.35 4.95 4.73
N LEU A 23 -3.59 4.79 3.65
CA LEU A 23 -2.70 5.82 3.11
C LEU A 23 -2.99 6.00 1.63
N ILE A 24 -2.72 7.20 1.13
CA ILE A 24 -2.72 7.53 -0.29
C ILE A 24 -1.35 8.05 -0.67
N SER A 25 -0.82 7.59 -1.80
CA SER A 25 0.39 8.11 -2.43
C SER A 25 0.12 8.52 -3.87
N ILE A 26 0.61 9.68 -4.27
CA ILE A 26 0.35 10.28 -5.58
C ILE A 26 1.69 10.63 -6.24
N SER A 27 1.95 10.05 -7.40
CA SER A 27 3.13 10.32 -8.21
C SER A 27 2.86 11.52 -9.12
N SER A 28 3.03 12.73 -8.59
CA SER A 28 2.87 13.99 -9.33
C SER A 28 4.18 14.76 -9.53
N GLY A 29 5.32 14.14 -9.24
CA GLY A 29 6.64 14.75 -9.25
C GLY A 29 7.78 13.73 -9.17
N PRO A 30 9.02 14.14 -8.89
CA PRO A 30 10.18 13.24 -8.83
C PRO A 30 10.09 12.21 -7.68
N VAL A 31 9.32 12.52 -6.63
CA VAL A 31 9.03 11.64 -5.50
C VAL A 31 7.53 11.69 -5.23
N PRO A 32 6.86 10.55 -4.95
CA PRO A 32 5.44 10.56 -4.60
C PRO A 32 5.14 11.37 -3.34
N SER A 33 3.99 12.03 -3.32
CA SER A 33 3.44 12.66 -2.13
C SER A 33 2.51 11.68 -1.41
N THR A 34 2.77 11.39 -0.14
CA THR A 34 2.00 10.41 0.65
C THR A 34 1.29 11.08 1.81
N SER A 35 0.02 10.76 2.00
CA SER A 35 -0.81 11.23 3.11
C SER A 35 -1.51 10.07 3.83
N VAL A 36 -1.68 10.21 5.13
CA VAL A 36 -2.42 9.27 5.97
C VAL A 36 -3.90 9.67 5.95
N ILE A 37 -4.78 8.74 5.59
CA ILE A 37 -6.25 8.92 5.59
C ILE A 37 -6.83 8.40 6.90
N ILE A 38 -6.47 7.16 7.27
CA ILE A 38 -6.84 6.54 8.55
C ILE A 38 -5.54 6.25 9.30
N PRO A 39 -5.31 6.89 10.46
CA PRO A 39 -4.06 6.77 11.19
C PRO A 39 -3.90 5.41 11.87
N THR A 40 -2.67 5.08 12.22
CA THR A 40 -2.32 3.86 12.96
C THR A 40 -1.13 4.09 13.86
N LYS A 41 -1.00 3.27 14.89
CA LYS A 41 0.21 3.23 15.73
C LYS A 41 1.21 2.18 15.26
N SER A 42 0.79 1.33 14.33
CA SER A 42 1.50 0.13 13.90
C SER A 42 1.43 0.01 12.37
N GLU A 43 2.46 -0.56 11.74
CA GLU A 43 2.55 -0.80 10.29
C GLU A 43 2.52 0.43 9.35
N GLU A 44 2.46 1.67 9.86
CA GLU A 44 2.41 2.89 9.03
C GLU A 44 3.56 2.94 8.02
N LEU A 45 4.78 2.61 8.45
CA LEU A 45 5.97 2.64 7.60
C LEU A 45 5.85 1.65 6.43
N PHE A 46 5.37 0.44 6.69
CA PHE A 46 5.19 -0.57 5.65
C PHE A 46 4.17 -0.11 4.61
N LEU A 47 3.00 0.33 5.06
CA LEU A 47 1.94 0.82 4.16
C LEU A 47 2.39 2.04 3.37
N LYS A 48 3.15 2.95 4.00
CA LYS A 48 3.73 4.12 3.33
C LYS A 48 4.68 3.72 2.21
N LEU A 49 5.66 2.87 2.50
CA LEU A 49 6.65 2.42 1.52
C LEU A 49 5.99 1.65 0.37
N LEU A 50 4.99 0.84 0.67
CA LEU A 50 4.23 0.10 -0.33
C LEU A 50 3.46 1.06 -1.25
N ALA A 51 2.71 2.01 -0.68
CA ALA A 51 1.98 3.00 -1.45
C ALA A 51 2.90 3.83 -2.36
N GLU A 52 4.03 4.30 -1.83
CA GLU A 52 5.03 5.08 -2.59
C GLU A 52 5.62 4.27 -3.74
N LYS A 53 5.97 3.01 -3.49
CA LYS A 53 6.55 2.12 -4.51
C LYS A 53 5.56 1.86 -5.63
N ILE A 54 4.31 1.54 -5.29
CA ILE A 54 3.24 1.29 -6.28
C ILE A 54 2.93 2.56 -7.06
N SER A 55 2.74 3.69 -6.37
CA SER A 55 2.45 4.98 -6.98
C SER A 55 3.54 5.38 -7.98
N SER A 56 4.81 5.19 -7.60
CA SER A 56 5.96 5.44 -8.48
C SER A 56 5.99 4.50 -9.68
N PHE A 57 5.73 3.21 -9.46
CA PHE A 57 5.74 2.20 -10.51
C PHE A 57 4.67 2.46 -11.57
N LEU A 58 3.45 2.81 -11.13
CA LEU A 58 2.31 3.13 -11.99
C LEU A 58 2.38 4.56 -12.56
N LYS A 59 3.26 5.43 -12.05
CA LYS A 59 3.25 6.88 -12.30
C LYS A 59 1.87 7.49 -12.07
N GLY A 60 1.21 7.07 -10.99
CA GLY A 60 -0.19 7.36 -10.73
C GLY A 60 -0.53 7.39 -9.24
N ILE A 61 -1.80 7.13 -8.93
CA ILE A 61 -2.34 7.17 -7.56
C ILE A 61 -2.33 5.76 -6.97
N CYS A 62 -1.91 5.60 -5.72
CA CYS A 62 -2.09 4.37 -4.95
C CYS A 62 -2.81 4.70 -3.64
N ILE A 63 -3.97 4.10 -3.41
CA ILE A 63 -4.60 4.04 -2.09
C ILE A 63 -4.37 2.64 -1.55
N VAL A 64 -3.80 2.53 -0.36
CA VAL A 64 -3.59 1.25 0.31
C VAL A 64 -4.27 1.24 1.67
N THR A 65 -4.93 0.14 1.99
CA THR A 65 -5.35 -0.19 3.36
C THR A 65 -4.84 -1.57 3.75
N GLY A 66 -4.45 -1.72 5.02
CA GLY A 66 -3.95 -2.98 5.55
C GLY A 66 -4.51 -3.27 6.93
N SER A 67 -5.15 -4.43 7.10
CA SER A 67 -5.63 -4.92 8.39
C SER A 67 -4.89 -6.21 8.77
N PHE A 68 -4.04 -6.12 9.79
CA PHE A 68 -3.20 -7.22 10.27
C PHE A 68 -3.59 -7.57 11.71
N GLU A 69 -3.59 -8.85 12.08
CA GLU A 69 -3.91 -9.26 13.45
C GLU A 69 -2.74 -9.03 14.41
N LYS A 70 -1.52 -9.04 13.88
CA LYS A 70 -0.27 -8.84 14.63
C LYS A 70 0.67 -7.92 13.85
N PRO A 71 1.61 -7.26 14.55
CA PRO A 71 2.67 -6.52 13.88
C PRO A 71 3.45 -7.41 12.93
N LEU A 72 3.73 -6.90 11.74
CA LEU A 72 4.49 -7.61 10.72
C LEU A 72 5.98 -7.55 11.04
N ASP A 73 6.66 -8.69 10.97
CA ASP A 73 8.12 -8.72 11.03
C ASP A 73 8.77 -8.32 9.69
N THR A 74 10.08 -8.11 9.73
CA THR A 74 10.87 -7.65 8.58
C THR A 74 10.87 -8.65 7.42
N GLU A 75 10.83 -9.95 7.68
CA GLU A 75 10.85 -10.96 6.61
C GLU A 75 9.47 -11.04 5.93
N THR A 76 8.41 -11.02 6.72
CA THR A 76 7.02 -10.98 6.24
C THR A 76 6.76 -9.73 5.41
N THR A 77 7.21 -8.55 5.86
CA THR A 77 7.05 -7.30 5.09
C THR A 77 7.79 -7.34 3.74
N LYS A 78 9.00 -7.93 3.69
CA LYS A 78 9.74 -8.10 2.43
C LYS A 78 9.03 -9.06 1.47
N GLN A 79 8.53 -10.18 1.98
CA GLN A 79 7.80 -11.16 1.18
C GLN A 79 6.51 -10.55 0.61
N LEU A 80 5.71 -9.90 1.45
CA LEU A 80 4.50 -9.18 1.01
C LEU A 80 4.82 -8.13 -0.05
N MET A 81 5.87 -7.32 0.17
CA MET A 81 6.31 -6.33 -0.82
C MET A 81 6.69 -6.97 -2.16
N HIS A 82 7.35 -8.13 -2.14
CA HIS A 82 7.73 -8.84 -3.35
C HIS A 82 6.51 -9.40 -4.10
N GLU A 83 5.64 -10.11 -3.38
CA GLU A 83 4.43 -10.73 -3.94
C GLU A 83 3.48 -9.69 -4.52
N ILE A 84 3.15 -8.65 -3.75
CA ILE A 84 2.23 -7.60 -4.20
C ILE A 84 2.76 -6.90 -5.44
N MET A 85 4.05 -6.57 -5.48
CA MET A 85 4.66 -5.95 -6.66
C MET A 85 4.72 -6.89 -7.86
N GLY A 86 4.80 -8.20 -7.65
CA GLY A 86 4.73 -9.20 -8.72
C GLY A 86 3.34 -9.32 -9.36
N GLU A 87 2.28 -9.05 -8.59
CA GLU A 87 0.89 -9.10 -9.08
C GLU A 87 0.44 -7.82 -9.81
N ILE A 88 1.14 -6.70 -9.62
CA ILE A 88 0.82 -5.44 -10.29
C ILE A 88 1.31 -5.49 -11.74
N LYS A 89 0.36 -5.52 -12.67
CA LYS A 89 0.62 -5.47 -14.11
C LYS A 89 0.59 -4.02 -14.61
N GLN A 90 1.40 -3.72 -15.63
CA GLN A 90 1.29 -2.47 -16.38
C GLN A 90 0.03 -2.45 -17.23
#